data_AF-A0A519VSR0-F1
#
_entry.id   AF-A0A519VSR0-F1
#
_cell.length_a   1.000
_cell.length_b   1.000
_cell.length_c   1.000
_cell.angle_alpha   90.00
_cell.angle_beta   90.00
_cell.angle_gamma   90.00
#
_symmetry.space_group_name_H-M   'P 1'
#
loop_
_entity.id
_entity.type
_entity.pdbx_description
1 polymer ?
#
loop_
_entity_poly.entity_id
_entity_poly.type
_entity_poly.pdbx_seq_one_letter_code
_entity_poly.pdbx_strand_id
1 'polypeptide(L)'
;MNRYFVPFAQLRRQPTIVVDSTGLGAALTLAHWRGAATPEALRDDTSAGSCLRALHAPATPGLEAQAVTANHFDIDGFIGVWVLLNPELALAHEALLRLVATLGDFREIDWQNPLADHALQLACWLNAEEKNRFYEPFGAPARRRREDEASAEKFAWFLPRFADILLHPEAGRPAWEPEYARVQAAVAALHSPLTQRTDYPAIGLVVVRTPAPGSYYGLFGPTAGFDWVLSMYDGQRYELECKYTTWIDLASRPTLPRLPLAPLAARLNALEKSNYHWVADGLTDTGPLLRLAGRPLTKAERYADPDGRPIYASSLAAGALEAEVVRYLQVGYAGVQPKKYWTWAEVRGVRVV
;
A
#
# COMPACT_ATOMS: atom_id res chain seq x y z
N MET A 1 -9.94 -29.53 -2.44
CA MET A 1 -9.33 -29.54 -1.09
C MET A 1 -10.06 -28.51 -0.25
N ASN A 2 -10.56 -28.84 0.93
CA ASN A 2 -11.34 -27.90 1.75
C ASN A 2 -10.42 -27.19 2.76
N ARG A 3 -10.05 -25.93 2.48
CA ARG A 3 -9.22 -25.11 3.38
C ARG A 3 -10.10 -24.28 4.31
N TYR A 4 -9.55 -23.89 5.45
CA TYR A 4 -10.24 -23.06 6.44
C TYR A 4 -9.30 -22.07 7.12
N PHE A 5 -9.86 -20.94 7.55
CA PHE A 5 -9.11 -19.92 8.26
C PHE A 5 -8.95 -20.30 9.74
N VAL A 6 -7.77 -20.02 10.30
CA VAL A 6 -7.53 -20.07 11.75
C VAL A 6 -6.93 -18.74 12.24
N PRO A 7 -7.28 -18.27 13.45
CA PRO A 7 -6.61 -17.12 14.07
C PRO A 7 -5.10 -17.33 14.16
N PHE A 8 -4.31 -16.25 14.02
CA PHE A 8 -2.85 -16.34 13.97
C PHE A 8 -2.21 -17.01 15.18
N ALA A 9 -2.81 -16.86 16.37
CA ALA A 9 -2.38 -17.53 17.60
C ALA A 9 -2.43 -19.08 17.51
N GLN A 10 -3.11 -19.64 16.52
CA GLN A 10 -3.22 -21.08 16.29
C GLN A 10 -2.21 -21.62 15.27
N LEU A 11 -1.37 -20.76 14.67
CA LEU A 11 -0.37 -21.11 13.64
C LEU A 11 0.42 -22.39 13.95
N ARG A 12 0.86 -22.58 15.20
CA ARG A 12 1.71 -23.71 15.60
C ARG A 12 0.95 -24.95 16.06
N ARG A 13 -0.38 -24.93 16.04
CA ARG A 13 -1.21 -26.07 16.50
C ARG A 13 -1.37 -27.13 15.42
N GLN A 14 -1.08 -26.78 14.16
CA GLN A 14 -1.24 -27.62 12.98
C GLN A 14 -0.45 -27.05 11.79
N PRO A 15 -0.14 -27.85 10.74
CA PRO A 15 0.39 -27.32 9.50
C PRO A 15 -0.52 -26.22 8.95
N THR A 16 0.04 -25.02 8.79
CA THR A 16 -0.72 -23.82 8.45
C THR A 16 0.03 -22.99 7.41
N ILE A 17 -0.67 -22.56 6.37
CA ILE A 17 -0.18 -21.58 5.39
C ILE A 17 -0.32 -20.19 6.00
N VAL A 18 0.78 -19.44 6.02
CA VAL A 18 0.81 -18.04 6.46
C VAL A 18 0.74 -17.15 5.23
N VAL A 19 -0.30 -16.34 5.15
CA VAL A 19 -0.52 -15.35 4.10
C VAL A 19 -0.20 -13.98 4.62
N ASP A 20 0.47 -13.18 3.78
CA ASP A 20 0.75 -11.77 4.00
C ASP A 20 1.34 -11.45 5.39
N SER A 21 2.18 -12.35 5.87
CA SER A 21 2.84 -12.22 7.15
C SER A 21 3.95 -13.25 7.25
N THR A 22 4.70 -13.22 8.35
CA THR A 22 5.70 -14.23 8.64
C THR A 22 5.43 -14.83 10.01
N GLY A 23 5.78 -16.10 10.19
CA GLY A 23 5.57 -16.78 11.47
C GLY A 23 6.34 -18.09 11.56
N LEU A 24 7.04 -18.29 12.68
CA LEU A 24 7.72 -19.55 12.96
C LEU A 24 6.70 -20.69 13.08
N GLY A 25 6.92 -21.77 12.35
CA GLY A 25 6.03 -22.93 12.27
C GLY A 25 5.06 -22.92 11.09
N ALA A 26 5.17 -21.96 10.17
CA ALA A 26 4.44 -22.00 8.90
C ALA A 26 4.84 -23.25 8.09
N ALA A 27 3.83 -23.95 7.54
CA ALA A 27 4.07 -25.00 6.56
C ALA A 27 4.50 -24.41 5.21
N LEU A 28 3.91 -23.26 4.86
CA LEU A 28 4.23 -22.45 3.68
C LEU A 28 3.99 -20.97 4.02
N THR A 29 4.88 -20.09 3.57
CA THR A 29 4.70 -18.64 3.65
C THR A 29 4.42 -18.09 2.26
N LEU A 30 3.37 -17.28 2.13
CA LEU A 30 2.98 -16.59 0.91
C LEU A 30 2.78 -15.11 1.24
N ALA A 31 3.91 -14.39 1.27
CA ALA A 31 3.94 -12.97 1.58
C ALA A 31 4.90 -12.23 0.64
N HIS A 32 4.53 -11.02 0.23
CA HIS A 32 5.39 -10.13 -0.56
C HIS A 32 6.36 -9.30 0.30
N TRP A 33 6.29 -9.43 1.64
CA TRP A 33 7.15 -8.67 2.55
C TRP A 33 8.62 -8.96 2.29
N ARG A 34 9.45 -7.93 2.46
CA ARG A 34 10.88 -8.02 2.27
C ARG A 34 11.49 -9.14 3.10
N GLY A 35 12.15 -10.08 2.42
CA GLY A 35 12.80 -11.22 3.07
C GLY A 35 11.85 -12.29 3.62
N ALA A 36 10.56 -12.27 3.27
CA ALA A 36 9.66 -13.36 3.57
C ALA A 36 10.14 -14.66 2.90
N ALA A 37 9.89 -15.80 3.54
CA ALA A 37 10.28 -17.12 3.06
C ALA A 37 9.35 -17.67 1.95
N THR A 38 8.80 -16.79 1.12
CA THR A 38 7.97 -17.17 -0.03
C THR A 38 8.84 -17.88 -1.07
N PRO A 39 8.50 -19.11 -1.50
CA PRO A 39 9.26 -19.83 -2.52
C PRO A 39 9.42 -18.99 -3.79
N GLU A 40 10.60 -19.03 -4.40
CA GLU A 40 10.95 -18.15 -5.53
C GLU A 40 9.96 -18.23 -6.69
N ALA A 41 9.51 -19.44 -7.04
CA ALA A 41 8.52 -19.67 -8.10
C ALA A 41 7.14 -19.05 -7.79
N LEU A 42 6.85 -18.78 -6.52
CA LEU A 42 5.57 -18.24 -6.05
C LEU A 42 5.63 -16.74 -5.73
N ARG A 43 6.80 -16.10 -5.80
CA ARG A 43 6.92 -14.66 -5.55
C ARG A 43 6.08 -13.87 -6.56
N ASP A 44 5.36 -12.88 -6.04
CA ASP A 44 4.56 -11.94 -6.80
C ASP A 44 4.68 -10.54 -6.16
N ASP A 45 4.12 -9.52 -6.79
CA ASP A 45 4.13 -8.17 -6.22
C ASP A 45 3.25 -8.07 -4.98
N THR A 46 2.22 -8.91 -4.90
CA THR A 46 1.27 -8.98 -3.78
C THR A 46 1.23 -10.38 -3.17
N SER A 47 0.86 -10.45 -1.90
CA SER A 47 0.64 -11.70 -1.16
C SER A 47 -0.52 -12.50 -1.76
N ALA A 48 -1.59 -11.83 -2.22
CA ALA A 48 -2.66 -12.44 -3.00
C ALA A 48 -2.17 -13.01 -4.34
N GLY A 49 -1.30 -12.27 -5.05
CA GLY A 49 -0.67 -12.75 -6.27
C GLY A 49 0.16 -14.01 -6.03
N SER A 50 0.86 -14.08 -4.90
CA SER A 50 1.61 -15.27 -4.48
C SER A 50 0.69 -16.45 -4.19
N CYS A 51 -0.48 -16.21 -3.58
CA CYS A 51 -1.51 -17.23 -3.36
C CYS A 51 -2.10 -17.76 -4.68
N LEU A 52 -2.38 -16.87 -5.63
CA LEU A 52 -2.87 -17.25 -6.97
C LEU A 52 -1.84 -18.10 -7.73
N ARG A 53 -0.55 -17.74 -7.68
CA ARG A 53 0.52 -18.57 -8.24
C ARG A 53 0.57 -19.96 -7.59
N ALA A 54 0.37 -20.03 -6.28
CA ALA A 54 0.36 -21.31 -5.57
C ALA A 54 -0.77 -22.23 -6.06
N LEU A 55 -1.94 -21.69 -6.43
CA LEU A 55 -3.03 -22.49 -7.02
C LEU A 55 -2.66 -23.13 -8.37
N HIS A 56 -1.81 -22.47 -9.16
CA HIS A 56 -1.24 -23.02 -10.40
C HIS A 56 -0.07 -23.99 -10.17
N ALA A 57 0.42 -24.13 -8.93
CA ALA A 57 1.55 -24.96 -8.55
C ALA A 57 1.18 -25.93 -7.40
N PRO A 58 0.23 -26.88 -7.61
CA PRO A 58 -0.32 -27.71 -6.54
C PRO A 58 0.70 -28.65 -5.88
N ALA A 59 1.85 -28.88 -6.52
CA ALA A 59 2.94 -29.70 -5.98
C ALA A 59 3.89 -28.93 -5.04
N THR A 60 3.61 -27.65 -4.74
CA THR A 60 4.42 -26.84 -3.81
C THR A 60 4.39 -27.47 -2.41
N PRO A 61 5.56 -27.80 -1.80
CA PRO A 61 5.60 -28.28 -0.43
C PRO A 61 4.96 -27.30 0.56
N GLY A 62 4.15 -27.81 1.49
CA GLY A 62 3.42 -27.04 2.49
C GLY A 62 2.05 -26.54 2.03
N LEU A 63 1.76 -26.57 0.72
CA LEU A 63 0.46 -26.17 0.16
C LEU A 63 -0.66 -27.19 0.47
N GLU A 64 -0.29 -28.41 0.88
CA GLU A 64 -1.17 -29.45 1.40
C GLU A 64 -1.73 -29.15 2.81
N ALA A 65 -1.28 -28.07 3.45
CA ALA A 65 -1.91 -27.58 4.66
C ALA A 65 -3.34 -27.06 4.36
N GLN A 66 -4.30 -27.49 5.20
CA GLN A 66 -5.69 -27.03 5.12
C GLN A 66 -5.92 -25.71 5.82
N ALA A 67 -5.14 -25.43 6.86
CA ALA A 67 -5.27 -24.23 7.67
C ALA A 67 -4.56 -23.05 7.00
N VAL A 68 -5.22 -21.90 6.97
CA VAL A 68 -4.68 -20.65 6.42
C VAL A 68 -4.82 -19.57 7.49
N THR A 69 -3.82 -18.70 7.61
CA THR A 69 -3.83 -17.61 8.59
C THR A 69 -3.13 -16.36 8.07
N ALA A 70 -3.43 -15.23 8.69
CA ALA A 70 -2.74 -13.94 8.53
C ALA A 70 -2.71 -13.22 9.89
N ASN A 71 -1.67 -12.42 10.15
CA ASN A 71 -1.50 -11.73 11.44
C ASN A 71 -2.13 -10.32 11.50
N HIS A 72 -2.73 -9.86 10.40
CA HIS A 72 -3.43 -8.58 10.32
C HIS A 72 -4.48 -8.65 9.21
N PHE A 73 -5.32 -7.63 9.13
CA PHE A 73 -6.36 -7.53 8.11
C PHE A 73 -6.10 -6.26 7.29
N ASP A 74 -5.84 -6.45 6.02
CA ASP A 74 -5.89 -5.46 4.95
C ASP A 74 -6.40 -6.14 3.68
N ILE A 75 -6.45 -5.40 2.56
CA ILE A 75 -7.04 -5.91 1.33
C ILE A 75 -6.18 -7.02 0.73
N ASP A 76 -4.86 -6.87 0.61
CA ASP A 76 -4.01 -7.90 0.02
C ASP A 76 -4.00 -9.20 0.84
N GLY A 77 -3.78 -9.10 2.15
CA GLY A 77 -3.84 -10.25 3.06
C GLY A 77 -5.21 -10.92 3.07
N PHE A 78 -6.30 -10.15 3.05
CA PHE A 78 -7.65 -10.70 2.95
C PHE A 78 -7.87 -11.47 1.66
N ILE A 79 -7.56 -10.88 0.50
CA ILE A 79 -7.73 -11.51 -0.80
C ILE A 79 -6.88 -12.78 -0.88
N GLY A 80 -5.62 -12.75 -0.40
CA GLY A 80 -4.76 -13.93 -0.39
C GLY A 80 -5.32 -15.09 0.43
N VAL A 81 -5.85 -14.83 1.64
CA VAL A 81 -6.52 -15.85 2.45
C VAL A 81 -7.76 -16.38 1.71
N TRP A 82 -8.59 -15.48 1.17
CA TRP A 82 -9.83 -15.87 0.50
C TRP A 82 -9.57 -16.74 -0.75
N VAL A 83 -8.52 -16.41 -1.53
CA VAL A 83 -8.08 -17.17 -2.71
C VAL A 83 -7.78 -18.63 -2.36
N LEU A 84 -7.08 -18.88 -1.25
CA LEU A 84 -6.73 -20.24 -0.85
C LEU A 84 -7.93 -21.05 -0.33
N LEU A 85 -8.90 -20.36 0.26
CA LEU A 85 -10.16 -20.95 0.76
C LEU A 85 -11.16 -21.23 -0.38
N ASN A 86 -11.12 -20.46 -1.46
CA ASN A 86 -12.09 -20.53 -2.56
C ASN A 86 -11.39 -20.68 -3.93
N PRO A 87 -10.58 -21.74 -4.15
CA PRO A 87 -9.65 -21.80 -5.28
C PRO A 87 -10.33 -21.79 -6.66
N GLU A 88 -11.46 -22.46 -6.82
CA GLU A 88 -12.18 -22.50 -8.10
C GLU A 88 -12.69 -21.12 -8.52
N LEU A 89 -13.36 -20.43 -7.60
CA LEU A 89 -13.88 -19.08 -7.85
C LEU A 89 -12.73 -18.06 -7.98
N ALA A 90 -11.65 -18.24 -7.21
CA ALA A 90 -10.47 -17.41 -7.30
C ALA A 90 -9.81 -17.48 -8.69
N LEU A 91 -9.67 -18.69 -9.25
CA LEU A 91 -9.12 -18.87 -10.60
C LEU A 91 -10.04 -18.30 -11.68
N ALA A 92 -11.36 -18.41 -11.50
CA ALA A 92 -12.34 -17.81 -12.43
C ALA A 92 -12.30 -16.27 -12.46
N HIS A 93 -11.89 -15.63 -11.35
CA HIS A 93 -11.82 -14.18 -11.21
C HIS A 93 -10.38 -13.66 -10.97
N GLU A 94 -9.37 -14.41 -11.40
CA GLU A 94 -7.97 -14.15 -11.04
C GLU A 94 -7.52 -12.72 -11.39
N ALA A 95 -7.83 -12.24 -12.60
CA ALA A 95 -7.46 -10.90 -13.04
C ALA A 95 -8.04 -9.79 -12.15
N LEU A 96 -9.31 -9.95 -11.74
CA LEU A 96 -9.97 -8.99 -10.85
C LEU A 96 -9.34 -9.02 -9.45
N LEU A 97 -9.11 -10.20 -8.89
CA LEU A 97 -8.53 -10.34 -7.54
C LEU A 97 -7.10 -9.79 -7.46
N ARG A 98 -6.30 -9.95 -8.52
CA ARG A 98 -4.99 -9.30 -8.63
C ARG A 98 -5.10 -7.78 -8.61
N LEU A 99 -6.05 -7.22 -9.37
CA LEU A 99 -6.28 -5.77 -9.38
C LEU A 99 -6.76 -5.25 -8.02
N VAL A 100 -7.65 -5.97 -7.33
CA VAL A 100 -8.11 -5.61 -5.98
C VAL A 100 -6.95 -5.59 -5.00
N ALA A 101 -6.06 -6.59 -5.03
CA ALA A 101 -4.87 -6.63 -4.18
C ALA A 101 -3.90 -5.48 -4.48
N THR A 102 -3.59 -5.23 -5.75
CA THR A 102 -2.73 -4.10 -6.17
C THR A 102 -3.30 -2.76 -5.74
N LEU A 103 -4.61 -2.55 -5.94
CA LEU A 103 -5.31 -1.35 -5.52
C LEU A 103 -5.28 -1.21 -3.98
N GLY A 104 -5.46 -2.34 -3.30
CA GLY A 104 -5.52 -2.51 -1.85
C GLY A 104 -4.22 -2.24 -1.09
N ASP A 105 -3.07 -2.36 -1.74
CA ASP A 105 -1.76 -2.11 -1.12
C ASP A 105 -1.02 -0.93 -1.73
N PHE A 106 -1.06 -0.80 -3.05
CA PHE A 106 -0.27 0.21 -3.77
C PHE A 106 -1.08 1.44 -4.13
N ARG A 107 -2.42 1.36 -4.05
CA ARG A 107 -3.33 2.41 -4.55
C ARG A 107 -3.10 2.71 -6.04
N GLU A 108 -2.54 1.75 -6.77
CA GLU A 108 -2.24 1.84 -8.20
C GLU A 108 -3.31 1.13 -9.01
N ILE A 109 -3.73 1.75 -10.11
CA ILE A 109 -4.64 1.12 -11.08
C ILE A 109 -4.60 1.87 -12.41
N ASP A 110 -4.66 1.11 -13.50
CA ASP A 110 -4.98 1.66 -14.81
C ASP A 110 -6.51 1.85 -14.89
N TRP A 111 -6.95 3.11 -14.87
CA TRP A 111 -8.37 3.46 -14.96
C TRP A 111 -9.01 3.11 -16.31
N GLN A 112 -8.22 2.75 -17.34
CA GLN A 112 -8.73 2.24 -18.61
C GLN A 112 -8.97 0.73 -18.58
N ASN A 113 -8.55 0.04 -17.53
CA ASN A 113 -8.77 -1.40 -17.39
C ASN A 113 -10.28 -1.68 -17.25
N PRO A 114 -10.86 -2.63 -18.02
CA PRO A 114 -12.29 -2.92 -17.97
C PRO A 114 -12.78 -3.44 -16.61
N LEU A 115 -11.87 -3.87 -15.73
CA LEU A 115 -12.17 -4.32 -14.37
C LEU A 115 -11.93 -3.24 -13.30
N ALA A 116 -11.49 -2.03 -13.68
CA ALA A 116 -11.09 -0.99 -12.73
C ALA A 116 -12.22 -0.59 -11.77
N ASP A 117 -13.42 -0.35 -12.31
CA ASP A 117 -14.57 0.03 -11.48
C ASP A 117 -14.95 -1.09 -10.52
N HIS A 118 -14.95 -2.34 -10.99
CA HIS A 118 -15.27 -3.49 -10.14
C HIS A 118 -14.21 -3.68 -9.03
N ALA A 119 -12.92 -3.55 -9.37
CA ALA A 119 -11.86 -3.62 -8.37
C ALA A 119 -12.00 -2.52 -7.31
N LEU A 120 -12.32 -1.29 -7.73
CA LEU A 120 -12.57 -0.18 -6.82
C LEU A 120 -13.80 -0.39 -5.95
N GLN A 121 -14.91 -0.90 -6.49
CA GLN A 121 -16.10 -1.25 -5.70
C GLN A 121 -15.78 -2.24 -4.57
N LEU A 122 -14.99 -3.28 -4.87
CA LEU A 122 -14.58 -4.27 -3.88
C LEU A 122 -13.66 -3.68 -2.81
N ALA A 123 -12.66 -2.90 -3.21
CA ALA A 123 -11.76 -2.21 -2.28
C ALA A 123 -12.50 -1.21 -1.37
N CYS A 124 -13.40 -0.42 -1.95
CA CYS A 124 -14.26 0.51 -1.20
C CYS A 124 -15.20 -0.24 -0.25
N TRP A 125 -15.79 -1.35 -0.67
CA TRP A 125 -16.66 -2.17 0.17
C TRP A 125 -15.90 -2.74 1.38
N LEU A 126 -14.72 -3.33 1.15
CA LEU A 126 -13.86 -3.85 2.21
C LEU A 126 -13.52 -2.78 3.25
N ASN A 127 -13.02 -1.62 2.80
CA ASN A 127 -12.65 -0.51 3.69
C ASN A 127 -13.86 0.08 4.43
N ALA A 128 -15.00 0.26 3.75
CA ALA A 128 -16.20 0.85 4.33
C ALA A 128 -16.81 -0.06 5.41
N GLU A 129 -16.96 -1.35 5.12
CA GLU A 129 -17.48 -2.31 6.10
C GLU A 129 -16.51 -2.51 7.26
N GLU A 130 -15.18 -2.46 7.00
CA GLU A 130 -14.18 -2.52 8.06
C GLU A 130 -14.35 -1.35 9.02
N LYS A 131 -14.39 -0.12 8.49
CA LYS A 131 -14.53 1.11 9.26
C LYS A 131 -15.86 1.17 10.03
N ASN A 132 -16.96 0.73 9.42
CA ASN A 132 -18.29 0.81 10.02
C ASN A 132 -18.51 -0.18 11.16
N ARG A 133 -17.83 -1.33 11.13
CA ARG A 133 -18.10 -2.44 12.07
C ARG A 133 -16.99 -2.69 13.06
N PHE A 134 -15.76 -2.39 12.70
CA PHE A 134 -14.58 -2.78 13.45
C PHE A 134 -13.80 -1.55 13.93
N TYR A 135 -12.56 -1.77 14.39
CA TYR A 135 -11.65 -0.66 14.62
C TYR A 135 -11.04 -0.25 13.28
N GLU A 136 -10.74 1.03 13.14
CA GLU A 136 -9.93 1.55 12.04
C GLU A 136 -8.61 0.78 11.93
N PRO A 137 -8.04 0.62 10.73
CA PRO A 137 -6.75 -0.05 10.53
C PRO A 137 -5.70 0.35 11.57
N PHE A 138 -5.01 -0.65 12.12
CA PHE A 138 -4.02 -0.49 13.20
C PHE A 138 -4.53 0.14 14.51
N GLY A 139 -5.85 0.23 14.72
CA GLY A 139 -6.49 0.74 15.93
C GLY A 139 -6.54 -0.24 17.10
N ALA A 140 -6.11 -1.50 16.92
CA ALA A 140 -6.16 -2.52 17.99
C ALA A 140 -5.46 -2.11 19.29
N PRO A 141 -4.29 -1.41 19.27
CA PRO A 141 -3.65 -0.92 20.49
C PRO A 141 -4.53 0.03 21.31
N ALA A 142 -5.37 0.85 20.66
CA ALA A 142 -6.31 1.73 21.37
C ALA A 142 -7.39 0.94 22.12
N ARG A 143 -7.64 -0.30 21.69
CA ARG A 143 -8.52 -1.28 22.37
C ARG A 143 -7.76 -2.23 23.29
N ARG A 144 -6.48 -1.98 23.56
CA ARG A 144 -5.59 -2.83 24.38
C ARG A 144 -5.51 -4.28 23.88
N ARG A 145 -5.63 -4.48 22.55
CA ARG A 145 -5.45 -5.78 21.88
C ARG A 145 -4.25 -5.72 20.95
N ARG A 146 -3.70 -6.89 20.65
CA ARG A 146 -2.71 -7.05 19.57
C ARG A 146 -3.45 -7.17 18.23
N GLU A 147 -2.82 -6.70 17.15
CA GLU A 147 -3.43 -6.71 15.81
C GLU A 147 -3.73 -8.15 15.33
N ASP A 148 -2.83 -9.09 15.65
CA ASP A 148 -2.96 -10.53 15.33
C ASP A 148 -4.14 -11.23 16.01
N GLU A 149 -4.59 -10.69 17.14
CA GLU A 149 -5.78 -11.16 17.85
C GLU A 149 -7.05 -10.45 17.39
N ALA A 150 -6.94 -9.17 17.03
CA ALA A 150 -8.06 -8.33 16.68
C ALA A 150 -8.53 -8.53 15.23
N SER A 151 -7.64 -8.92 14.32
CA SER A 151 -7.96 -9.16 12.91
C SER A 151 -8.86 -10.38 12.67
N ALA A 152 -8.80 -11.39 13.55
CA ALA A 152 -9.54 -12.64 13.36
C ALA A 152 -11.07 -12.44 13.27
N GLU A 153 -11.63 -11.47 13.99
CA GLU A 153 -13.07 -11.15 13.94
C GLU A 153 -13.47 -10.53 12.60
N LYS A 154 -12.55 -9.78 11.96
CA LYS A 154 -12.74 -9.22 10.61
C LYS A 154 -12.79 -10.36 9.59
N PHE A 155 -11.81 -11.25 9.59
CA PHE A 155 -11.81 -12.43 8.71
C PHE A 155 -13.09 -13.27 8.85
N ALA A 156 -13.50 -13.57 10.08
CA ALA A 156 -14.71 -14.35 10.35
C ALA A 156 -15.97 -13.70 9.75
N TRP A 157 -16.03 -12.37 9.68
CA TRP A 157 -17.15 -11.64 9.09
C TRP A 157 -17.04 -11.56 7.56
N PHE A 158 -15.88 -11.22 7.01
CA PHE A 158 -15.71 -10.98 5.58
C PHE A 158 -15.68 -12.25 4.73
N LEU A 159 -14.99 -13.31 5.17
CA LEU A 159 -14.79 -14.54 4.39
C LEU A 159 -16.09 -15.17 3.86
N PRO A 160 -17.16 -15.38 4.66
CA PRO A 160 -18.39 -15.98 4.17
C PRO A 160 -19.24 -15.05 3.28
N ARG A 161 -18.93 -13.75 3.21
CA ARG A 161 -19.72 -12.74 2.48
C ARG A 161 -19.10 -12.33 1.16
N PHE A 162 -17.78 -12.41 1.04
CA PHE A 162 -17.06 -11.82 -0.08
C PHE A 162 -17.41 -12.45 -1.43
N ALA A 163 -17.74 -13.76 -1.49
CA ALA A 163 -18.12 -14.41 -2.75
C ALA A 163 -19.36 -13.77 -3.40
N ASP A 164 -20.37 -13.40 -2.58
CA ASP A 164 -21.58 -12.73 -3.06
C ASP A 164 -21.25 -11.32 -3.60
N ILE A 165 -20.45 -10.55 -2.87
CA ILE A 165 -20.05 -9.20 -3.27
C ILE A 165 -19.14 -9.20 -4.51
N LEU A 166 -18.25 -10.20 -4.63
CA LEU A 166 -17.39 -10.40 -5.80
C LEU A 166 -18.20 -10.65 -7.08
N LEU A 167 -19.30 -11.39 -6.97
CA LEU A 167 -20.16 -11.75 -8.11
C LEU A 167 -21.24 -10.70 -8.37
N HIS A 168 -21.69 -10.03 -7.31
CA HIS A 168 -22.81 -9.10 -7.31
C HIS A 168 -22.44 -7.84 -6.51
N PRO A 169 -21.54 -6.98 -7.03
CA PRO A 169 -21.08 -5.80 -6.31
C PRO A 169 -22.22 -4.86 -5.90
N GLU A 170 -23.33 -4.88 -6.66
CA GLU A 170 -24.56 -4.15 -6.33
C GLU A 170 -25.13 -4.45 -4.94
N ALA A 171 -24.96 -5.68 -4.42
CA ALA A 171 -25.38 -6.05 -3.07
C ALA A 171 -24.62 -5.25 -1.99
N GLY A 172 -23.40 -4.81 -2.29
CA GLY A 172 -22.57 -3.97 -1.42
C GLY A 172 -22.69 -2.46 -1.66
N ARG A 173 -23.53 -2.02 -2.62
CA ARG A 173 -23.58 -0.61 -3.08
C ARG A 173 -23.72 0.41 -1.96
N PRO A 174 -24.63 0.25 -0.98
CA PRO A 174 -24.78 1.24 0.08
C PRO A 174 -23.48 1.49 0.88
N ALA A 175 -22.59 0.50 0.95
CA ALA A 175 -21.31 0.64 1.64
C ALA A 175 -20.21 1.24 0.74
N TRP A 176 -20.08 0.79 -0.52
CA TRP A 176 -18.98 1.22 -1.39
C TRP A 176 -19.22 2.52 -2.16
N GLU A 177 -20.47 2.86 -2.47
CA GLU A 177 -20.82 4.00 -3.35
C GLU A 177 -20.29 5.36 -2.86
N PRO A 178 -20.33 5.70 -1.56
CA PRO A 178 -19.82 6.99 -1.09
C PRO A 178 -18.32 7.20 -1.38
N GLU A 179 -17.48 6.20 -1.07
CA GLU A 179 -16.04 6.29 -1.30
C GLU A 179 -15.72 6.15 -2.79
N TYR A 180 -16.42 5.29 -3.52
CA TYR A 180 -16.29 5.17 -4.96
C TYR A 180 -16.54 6.51 -5.68
N ALA A 181 -17.63 7.21 -5.33
CA ALA A 181 -17.95 8.51 -5.92
C ALA A 181 -16.89 9.57 -5.59
N ARG A 182 -16.35 9.54 -4.36
CA ARG A 182 -15.24 10.42 -3.94
C ARG A 182 -13.97 10.16 -4.75
N VAL A 183 -13.63 8.88 -4.97
CA VAL A 183 -12.48 8.50 -5.79
C VAL A 183 -12.66 8.91 -7.24
N GLN A 184 -13.83 8.68 -7.84
CA GLN A 184 -14.13 9.10 -9.21
C GLN A 184 -14.01 10.63 -9.38
N ALA A 185 -14.47 11.40 -8.40
CA ALA A 185 -14.29 12.85 -8.39
C ALA A 185 -12.81 13.26 -8.31
N ALA A 186 -12.02 12.58 -7.47
CA ALA A 186 -10.57 12.83 -7.36
C ALA A 186 -9.83 12.47 -8.65
N VAL A 187 -10.18 11.34 -9.28
CA VAL A 187 -9.63 10.92 -10.58
C VAL A 187 -9.97 11.95 -11.66
N ALA A 188 -11.21 12.44 -11.72
CA ALA A 188 -11.60 13.50 -12.65
C ALA A 188 -10.83 14.82 -12.42
N ALA A 189 -10.62 15.21 -11.16
CA ALA A 189 -9.85 16.40 -10.81
C ALA A 189 -8.38 16.30 -11.25
N LEU A 190 -7.78 15.11 -11.17
CA LEU A 190 -6.40 14.87 -11.61
C LEU A 190 -6.23 14.84 -13.13
N HIS A 191 -7.29 14.56 -13.88
CA HIS A 191 -7.32 14.70 -15.34
C HIS A 191 -7.71 16.12 -15.81
N SER A 192 -8.02 17.02 -14.88
CA SER A 192 -8.39 18.39 -15.23
C SER A 192 -7.17 19.21 -15.68
N PRO A 193 -7.35 20.27 -16.50
CA PRO A 193 -6.27 21.18 -16.89
C PRO A 193 -5.58 21.91 -15.73
N LEU A 194 -6.18 21.89 -14.53
CA LEU A 194 -5.61 22.48 -13.31
C LEU A 194 -4.58 21.57 -12.65
N THR A 195 -4.51 20.31 -13.06
CA THR A 195 -3.51 19.35 -12.59
C THR A 195 -2.39 19.22 -13.61
N GLN A 196 -1.15 19.34 -13.16
CA GLN A 196 0.05 19.13 -13.98
C GLN A 196 0.86 17.96 -13.41
N ARG A 197 1.39 17.15 -14.32
CA ARG A 197 2.24 16.01 -13.99
C ARG A 197 3.62 16.19 -14.63
N THR A 198 4.66 15.89 -13.87
CA THR A 198 6.04 15.88 -14.36
C THR A 198 6.73 14.60 -13.90
N ASP A 199 7.28 13.84 -14.85
CA ASP A 199 7.87 12.54 -14.59
C ASP A 199 9.41 12.64 -14.64
N TYR A 200 10.06 12.11 -13.61
CA TYR A 200 11.51 11.99 -13.49
C TYR A 200 11.89 10.50 -13.39
N PRO A 201 11.81 9.74 -14.50
CA PRO A 201 11.93 8.29 -14.48
C PRO A 201 13.30 7.80 -13.98
N ALA A 202 14.37 8.53 -14.24
CA ALA A 202 15.73 8.17 -13.83
C ALA A 202 15.92 8.11 -12.30
N ILE A 203 15.06 8.77 -11.53
CA ILE A 203 15.07 8.80 -10.06
C ILE A 203 13.76 8.28 -9.45
N GLY A 204 12.89 7.66 -10.28
CA GLY A 204 11.62 7.09 -9.84
C GLY A 204 10.64 8.08 -9.21
N LEU A 205 10.72 9.37 -9.56
CA LEU A 205 9.85 10.43 -9.02
C LEU A 205 8.77 10.85 -10.02
N VAL A 206 7.55 10.99 -9.53
CA VAL A 206 6.48 11.75 -10.20
C VAL A 206 6.13 12.97 -9.35
N VAL A 207 5.99 14.13 -9.99
CA VAL A 207 5.52 15.36 -9.38
C VAL A 207 4.10 15.64 -9.87
N VAL A 208 3.17 15.80 -8.93
CA VAL A 208 1.76 16.12 -9.20
C VAL A 208 1.46 17.49 -8.59
N ARG A 209 1.22 18.48 -9.45
CA ARG A 209 0.71 19.79 -9.04
C ARG A 209 -0.79 19.80 -9.23
N THR A 210 -1.58 20.02 -8.18
CA THR A 210 -3.03 20.01 -8.25
C THR A 210 -3.61 20.96 -7.20
N PRO A 211 -4.76 21.64 -7.39
CA PRO A 211 -5.18 22.72 -6.49
C PRO A 211 -5.37 22.29 -5.02
N ALA A 212 -5.85 21.08 -4.80
CA ALA A 212 -6.18 20.57 -3.47
C ALA A 212 -5.77 19.10 -3.30
N PRO A 213 -5.48 18.65 -2.07
CA PRO A 213 -5.33 17.23 -1.80
C PRO A 213 -6.61 16.46 -2.12
N GLY A 214 -6.47 15.19 -2.47
CA GLY A 214 -7.56 14.28 -2.77
C GLY A 214 -7.20 12.85 -2.37
N SER A 215 -8.04 11.89 -2.75
CA SER A 215 -7.85 10.47 -2.41
C SER A 215 -6.53 9.89 -2.95
N TYR A 216 -5.92 8.99 -2.18
CA TYR A 216 -4.76 8.20 -2.62
C TYR A 216 -5.04 7.41 -3.90
N TYR A 217 -6.25 6.90 -4.10
CA TYR A 217 -6.59 6.16 -5.31
C TYR A 217 -6.45 7.03 -6.56
N GLY A 218 -6.88 8.28 -6.49
CA GLY A 218 -6.64 9.25 -7.56
C GLY A 218 -5.16 9.55 -7.70
N LEU A 219 -4.51 9.95 -6.60
CA LEU A 219 -3.14 10.46 -6.61
C LEU A 219 -2.11 9.41 -7.04
N PHE A 220 -2.22 8.18 -6.54
CA PHE A 220 -1.26 7.10 -6.78
C PHE A 220 -1.68 6.18 -7.93
N GLY A 221 -2.98 6.15 -8.28
CA GLY A 221 -3.53 5.33 -9.37
C GLY A 221 -2.64 5.27 -10.61
N PRO A 222 -2.31 6.42 -11.23
CA PRO A 222 -1.55 6.46 -12.48
C PRO A 222 -0.02 6.50 -12.27
N THR A 223 0.49 6.14 -11.08
CA THR A 223 1.92 6.31 -10.72
C THR A 223 2.70 5.00 -10.74
N ALA A 224 2.13 3.93 -11.32
CA ALA A 224 2.82 2.67 -11.51
C ALA A 224 4.17 2.87 -12.21
N GLY A 225 5.21 2.21 -11.69
CA GLY A 225 6.59 2.38 -12.15
C GLY A 225 7.39 3.49 -11.46
N PHE A 226 6.73 4.36 -10.69
CA PHE A 226 7.39 5.37 -9.84
C PHE A 226 7.31 4.96 -8.37
N ASP A 227 8.32 5.34 -7.61
CA ASP A 227 8.51 4.98 -6.20
C ASP A 227 8.42 6.19 -5.26
N TRP A 228 8.47 7.40 -5.82
CA TRP A 228 8.30 8.67 -5.12
C TRP A 228 7.19 9.50 -5.75
N VAL A 229 6.36 10.12 -4.91
CA VAL A 229 5.33 11.08 -5.32
C VAL A 229 5.55 12.38 -4.57
N LEU A 230 5.84 13.47 -5.30
CA LEU A 230 5.82 14.82 -4.76
C LEU A 230 4.48 15.47 -5.13
N SER A 231 3.63 15.66 -4.13
CA SER A 231 2.34 16.32 -4.26
C SER A 231 2.47 17.79 -3.91
N MET A 232 2.01 18.66 -4.80
CA MET A 232 2.10 20.10 -4.66
C MET A 232 0.75 20.74 -4.84
N TYR A 233 0.29 21.42 -3.79
CA TYR A 233 -1.03 22.03 -3.73
C TYR A 233 -0.95 23.55 -3.69
N ASP A 234 -2.08 24.19 -4.01
CA ASP A 234 -2.21 25.64 -3.91
C ASP A 234 -1.89 26.14 -2.50
N GLY A 235 -1.35 27.35 -2.41
CA GLY A 235 -0.95 27.95 -1.15
C GLY A 235 0.35 27.38 -0.56
N GLN A 236 1.25 26.87 -1.42
CA GLN A 236 2.56 26.34 -1.03
C GLN A 236 2.47 25.18 -0.02
N ARG A 237 1.55 24.27 -0.26
CA ARG A 237 1.31 23.08 0.58
C ARG A 237 1.87 21.86 -0.14
N TYR A 238 2.68 21.07 0.54
CA TYR A 238 3.48 20.03 -0.11
C TYR A 238 3.62 18.78 0.74
N GLU A 239 3.68 17.63 0.07
CA GLU A 239 4.03 16.34 0.68
C GLU A 239 4.88 15.53 -0.30
N LEU A 240 5.98 14.95 0.18
CA LEU A 240 6.80 13.97 -0.56
C LEU A 240 6.64 12.61 0.11
N GLU A 241 6.21 11.62 -0.64
CA GLU A 241 5.97 10.27 -0.12
C GLU A 241 6.80 9.22 -0.88
N CYS A 242 7.43 8.31 -0.14
CA CYS A 242 8.01 7.10 -0.71
C CYS A 242 6.98 5.98 -0.66
N LYS A 243 6.61 5.44 -1.81
CA LYS A 243 5.53 4.47 -1.93
C LYS A 243 5.86 3.15 -1.26
N TYR A 244 4.81 2.46 -0.81
CA TYR A 244 4.89 1.13 -0.19
C TYR A 244 5.62 0.08 -1.06
N THR A 245 5.58 0.25 -2.39
CA THR A 245 6.30 -0.57 -3.39
C THR A 245 7.80 -0.74 -3.11
N THR A 246 8.42 0.20 -2.38
CA THR A 246 9.84 0.11 -2.00
C THR A 246 10.08 -0.45 -0.60
N TRP A 247 9.03 -0.78 0.17
CA TRP A 247 9.12 -1.48 1.46
C TRP A 247 9.12 -3.00 1.26
N ILE A 248 8.34 -3.47 0.28
CA ILE A 248 8.14 -4.88 -0.08
C ILE A 248 9.15 -5.37 -1.12
N ASP A 249 9.05 -6.65 -1.48
CA ASP A 249 9.84 -7.31 -2.50
C ASP A 249 9.05 -7.44 -3.82
N LEU A 250 9.12 -6.41 -4.68
CA LEU A 250 8.46 -6.44 -5.99
C LEU A 250 9.08 -7.49 -6.91
N ALA A 251 8.22 -8.31 -7.52
CA ALA A 251 8.58 -9.36 -8.48
C ALA A 251 8.50 -8.88 -9.92
N SER A 252 7.67 -7.89 -10.26
CA SER A 252 7.45 -7.41 -11.63
C SER A 252 8.64 -6.59 -12.16
N ARG A 253 9.16 -5.66 -11.36
CA ARG A 253 10.21 -4.71 -11.79
C ARG A 253 11.29 -4.50 -10.73
N PRO A 254 12.51 -4.10 -11.14
CA PRO A 254 13.50 -3.58 -10.19
C PRO A 254 13.05 -2.22 -9.63
N THR A 255 13.54 -1.88 -8.44
CA THR A 255 13.34 -0.58 -7.79
C THR A 255 14.68 0.05 -7.43
N LEU A 256 14.66 1.36 -7.22
CA LEU A 256 15.72 2.06 -6.48
C LEU A 256 15.48 1.87 -4.97
N PRO A 257 16.55 1.87 -4.15
CA PRO A 257 16.39 1.72 -2.71
C PRO A 257 15.76 2.98 -2.11
N ARG A 258 15.13 2.84 -0.95
CA ARG A 258 14.65 3.98 -0.19
C ARG A 258 15.83 4.82 0.28
N LEU A 259 15.67 6.14 0.25
CA LEU A 259 16.64 7.08 0.80
C LEU A 259 16.13 7.63 2.13
N PRO A 260 16.99 7.78 3.16
CA PRO A 260 16.58 8.33 4.45
C PRO A 260 16.19 9.80 4.31
N LEU A 261 14.95 10.17 4.60
CA LEU A 261 14.44 11.54 4.35
C LEU A 261 14.98 12.63 5.29
N ALA A 262 15.66 12.27 6.38
CA ALA A 262 16.16 13.21 7.37
C ALA A 262 17.13 14.30 6.81
N PRO A 263 18.10 13.99 5.92
CA PRO A 263 18.95 15.01 5.30
C PRO A 263 18.17 15.99 4.42
N LEU A 264 17.15 15.52 3.68
CA LEU A 264 16.28 16.40 2.90
C LEU A 264 15.46 17.31 3.83
N ALA A 265 14.88 16.77 4.90
CA ALA A 265 14.16 17.59 5.89
C ALA A 265 15.07 18.65 6.51
N ALA A 266 16.31 18.31 6.89
CA ALA A 266 17.28 19.26 7.42
C ALA A 266 17.61 20.37 6.41
N ARG A 267 17.79 20.01 5.12
CA ARG A 267 18.02 20.98 4.04
C ARG A 267 16.84 21.93 3.88
N LEU A 268 15.61 21.42 3.84
CA LEU A 268 14.42 22.24 3.69
C LEU A 268 14.19 23.16 4.89
N ASN A 269 14.49 22.68 6.10
CA ASN A 269 14.43 23.50 7.32
C ASN A 269 15.42 24.68 7.32
N ALA A 270 16.60 24.53 6.69
CA ALA A 270 17.52 25.65 6.53
C ALA A 270 17.01 26.74 5.58
N LEU A 271 16.05 26.41 4.72
CA LEU A 271 15.43 27.33 3.75
C LEU A 271 14.08 27.88 4.23
N GLU A 272 13.44 27.19 5.17
CA GLU A 272 12.12 27.50 5.69
C GLU A 272 12.13 28.75 6.58
N LYS A 273 11.18 29.65 6.35
CA LYS A 273 10.98 30.91 7.07
C LYS A 273 9.58 31.04 7.70
N SER A 274 8.71 30.05 7.54
CA SER A 274 7.43 29.99 8.25
C SER A 274 7.62 29.57 9.72
N ASN A 275 6.53 29.52 10.47
CA ASN A 275 6.53 29.06 11.87
C ASN A 275 6.47 27.52 11.99
N TYR A 276 6.63 26.80 10.89
CA TYR A 276 6.53 25.35 10.83
C TYR A 276 7.88 24.73 10.48
N HIS A 277 8.00 23.42 10.69
CA HIS A 277 9.23 22.68 10.47
C HIS A 277 8.98 21.44 9.61
N TRP A 278 9.83 21.16 8.65
CA TRP A 278 9.83 19.94 7.85
C TRP A 278 10.22 18.76 8.72
N VAL A 279 9.35 17.75 8.73
CA VAL A 279 9.54 16.47 9.42
C VAL A 279 9.52 15.35 8.39
N ALA A 280 10.22 14.27 8.73
CA ALA A 280 10.33 13.09 7.89
C ALA A 280 10.12 11.84 8.74
N ASP A 281 9.36 10.88 8.20
CA ASP A 281 9.25 9.55 8.78
C ASP A 281 10.55 8.74 8.61
N GLY A 282 10.66 7.67 9.39
CA GLY A 282 11.82 6.78 9.38
C GLY A 282 11.93 5.96 8.09
N LEU A 283 13.15 5.59 7.72
CA LEU A 283 13.46 4.81 6.52
C LEU A 283 12.66 3.49 6.40
N THR A 284 12.32 2.88 7.53
CA THR A 284 11.61 1.59 7.62
C THR A 284 10.11 1.72 7.82
N ASP A 285 9.57 2.95 7.88
CA ASP A 285 8.12 3.19 7.85
C ASP A 285 7.53 2.63 6.55
N THR A 286 6.28 2.20 6.50
CA THR A 286 5.73 1.52 5.31
C THR A 286 5.55 2.48 4.13
N GLY A 287 5.15 3.73 4.39
CA GLY A 287 5.06 4.81 3.41
C GLY A 287 5.63 6.11 3.99
N PRO A 288 6.97 6.28 4.07
CA PRO A 288 7.55 7.39 4.78
C PRO A 288 7.23 8.72 4.09
N LEU A 289 6.69 9.64 4.88
CA LEU A 289 6.25 10.95 4.43
C LEU A 289 7.25 12.03 4.87
N LEU A 290 7.55 12.98 3.99
CA LEU A 290 8.19 14.24 4.31
C LEU A 290 7.18 15.37 4.08
N ARG A 291 6.98 16.19 5.11
CA ARG A 291 5.96 17.23 5.13
C ARG A 291 6.28 18.33 6.12
N LEU A 292 5.65 19.48 5.93
CA LEU A 292 5.69 20.56 6.90
C LEU A 292 4.76 20.24 8.08
N ALA A 293 5.27 20.32 9.31
CA ALA A 293 4.54 19.99 10.54
C ALA A 293 4.24 21.23 11.39
N GLY A 294 2.99 21.30 11.84
CA GLY A 294 2.53 22.18 12.92
C GLY A 294 2.31 21.40 14.21
N ARG A 295 1.28 20.53 14.23
CA ARG A 295 1.11 19.54 15.29
C ARG A 295 1.46 18.13 14.80
N PRO A 296 1.79 17.21 15.73
CA PRO A 296 1.84 15.79 15.40
C PRO A 296 0.52 15.30 14.81
N LEU A 297 0.60 14.48 13.77
CA LEU A 297 -0.55 13.75 13.25
C LEU A 297 -0.96 12.65 14.24
N THR A 298 -2.26 12.47 14.39
CA THR A 298 -2.80 11.26 15.03
C THR A 298 -2.54 10.05 14.14
N LYS A 299 -2.66 8.85 14.71
CA LYS A 299 -2.49 7.61 13.93
C LYS A 299 -3.48 7.54 12.76
N ALA A 300 -4.74 7.89 12.99
CA ALA A 300 -5.77 7.94 11.94
C ALA A 300 -5.38 8.88 10.80
N GLU A 301 -4.90 10.09 11.11
CA GLU A 301 -4.46 11.05 10.09
C GLU A 301 -3.22 10.60 9.31
N ARG A 302 -2.32 9.82 9.93
CA ARG A 302 -1.14 9.26 9.24
C ARG A 302 -1.53 8.26 8.15
N TYR A 303 -2.63 7.52 8.36
CA TYR A 303 -3.11 6.50 7.41
C TYR A 303 -4.31 6.97 6.57
N ALA A 304 -4.85 8.16 6.83
CA ALA A 304 -5.89 8.78 6.03
C ALA A 304 -5.34 9.25 4.67
N ASP A 305 -6.23 9.46 3.72
CA ASP A 305 -5.92 10.17 2.47
C ASP A 305 -5.28 11.55 2.72
N PRO A 306 -4.56 12.12 1.73
CA PRO A 306 -4.00 13.47 1.83
C PRO A 306 -5.00 14.57 2.23
N ASP A 307 -6.27 14.45 1.85
CA ASP A 307 -7.35 15.38 2.19
C ASP A 307 -7.95 15.14 3.60
N GLY A 308 -7.56 14.04 4.26
CA GLY A 308 -7.95 13.69 5.62
C GLY A 308 -7.00 14.21 6.71
N ARG A 309 -5.97 14.99 6.36
CA ARG A 309 -4.96 15.50 7.29
C ARG A 309 -4.61 16.96 7.01
N PRO A 310 -4.18 17.73 8.02
CA PRO A 310 -3.74 19.11 7.79
C PRO A 310 -2.50 19.13 6.90
N ILE A 311 -2.39 20.09 5.99
CA ILE A 311 -1.17 20.37 5.22
C ILE A 311 -0.88 21.86 5.32
N TYR A 312 0.29 22.21 5.85
CA TYR A 312 0.66 23.58 6.17
C TYR A 312 1.39 24.25 5.01
N ALA A 313 1.20 25.57 4.88
CA ALA A 313 1.87 26.38 3.88
C ALA A 313 3.34 26.59 4.25
N SER A 314 4.23 26.22 3.33
CA SER A 314 5.66 26.54 3.39
C SER A 314 5.92 27.95 2.89
N SER A 315 7.04 28.54 3.32
CA SER A 315 7.57 29.76 2.72
C SER A 315 8.32 29.52 1.40
N LEU A 316 8.62 28.26 1.06
CA LEU A 316 9.32 27.91 -0.16
C LEU A 316 8.35 27.97 -1.35
N ALA A 317 8.79 28.63 -2.43
CA ALA A 317 8.10 28.57 -3.71
C ALA A 317 8.14 27.15 -4.28
N ALA A 318 7.10 26.76 -5.01
CA ALA A 318 6.94 25.43 -5.59
C ALA A 318 8.19 24.95 -6.36
N GLY A 319 8.69 25.78 -7.29
CA GLY A 319 9.87 25.43 -8.08
C GLY A 319 11.14 25.23 -7.23
N ALA A 320 11.29 25.95 -6.12
CA ALA A 320 12.44 25.79 -5.23
C ALA A 320 12.37 24.46 -4.45
N LEU A 321 11.18 24.09 -3.96
CA LEU A 321 10.98 22.82 -3.30
C LEU A 321 11.26 21.64 -4.24
N GLU A 322 10.66 21.65 -5.43
CA GLU A 322 10.86 20.58 -6.41
C GLU A 322 12.34 20.45 -6.79
N ALA A 323 13.04 21.56 -7.00
CA ALA A 323 14.47 21.54 -7.28
C ALA A 323 15.29 20.88 -6.16
N GLU A 324 14.98 21.15 -4.89
CA GLU A 324 15.65 20.50 -3.76
C GLU A 324 15.34 18.99 -3.68
N VAL A 325 14.09 18.58 -3.94
CA VAL A 325 13.69 17.17 -3.98
C VAL A 325 14.40 16.44 -5.12
N VAL A 326 14.35 16.98 -6.34
CA VAL A 326 15.00 16.39 -7.52
C VAL A 326 16.50 16.27 -7.30
N ARG A 327 17.15 17.34 -6.82
CA ARG A 327 18.59 17.34 -6.51
C ARG A 327 18.94 16.27 -5.47
N TYR A 328 18.15 16.18 -4.40
CA TYR A 328 18.36 15.19 -3.34
C TYR A 328 18.30 13.76 -3.87
N LEU A 329 17.29 13.42 -4.68
CA LEU A 329 17.15 12.08 -5.24
C LEU A 329 18.25 11.79 -6.29
N GLN A 330 18.60 12.76 -7.14
CA GLN A 330 19.70 12.60 -8.11
C GLN A 330 21.05 12.33 -7.44
N VAL A 331 21.36 13.07 -6.37
CA VAL A 331 22.59 12.85 -5.59
C VAL A 331 22.52 11.50 -4.88
N GLY A 332 21.41 11.17 -4.23
CA GLY A 332 21.25 9.92 -3.49
C GLY A 332 21.27 8.66 -4.37
N TYR A 333 20.89 8.78 -5.65
CA TYR A 333 20.92 7.69 -6.62
C TYR A 333 22.12 7.71 -7.56
N ALA A 334 23.06 8.65 -7.39
CA ALA A 334 24.27 8.68 -8.19
C ALA A 334 25.05 7.36 -8.07
N GLY A 335 25.17 6.63 -9.19
CA GLY A 335 25.87 5.35 -9.24
C GLY A 335 25.08 4.15 -8.68
N VAL A 336 23.85 4.34 -8.23
CA VAL A 336 22.98 3.25 -7.74
C VAL A 336 22.25 2.61 -8.93
N GLN A 337 22.39 1.30 -9.09
CA GLN A 337 21.66 0.56 -10.11
C GLN A 337 20.36 -0.03 -9.53
N PRO A 338 19.21 0.09 -10.21
CA PRO A 338 17.98 -0.57 -9.80
C PRO A 338 18.16 -2.09 -9.76
N LYS A 339 17.56 -2.73 -8.75
CA LYS A 339 17.47 -4.20 -8.67
C LYS A 339 16.21 -4.65 -7.95
N LYS A 340 15.92 -5.94 -8.00
CA LYS A 340 14.87 -6.58 -7.20
C LYS A 340 15.43 -7.01 -5.84
N TYR A 341 14.55 -7.20 -4.86
CA TYR A 341 14.86 -7.86 -3.59
C TYR A 341 15.97 -7.18 -2.79
N TRP A 342 15.83 -5.86 -2.59
CA TRP A 342 16.72 -5.11 -1.70
C TRP A 342 16.61 -5.64 -0.27
N THR A 343 17.74 -5.88 0.40
CA THR A 343 17.74 -6.14 1.85
C THR A 343 17.76 -4.84 2.63
N TRP A 344 17.28 -4.85 3.88
CA TRP A 344 17.41 -3.67 4.75
C TRP A 344 18.85 -3.26 5.03
N ALA A 345 19.80 -4.20 4.97
CA ALA A 345 21.22 -3.90 5.11
C ALA A 345 21.73 -3.10 3.90
N GLU A 346 21.35 -3.50 2.69
CA GLU A 346 21.72 -2.77 1.46
C GLU A 346 21.04 -1.40 1.40
N VAL A 347 19.75 -1.31 1.74
CA VAL A 347 19.02 -0.03 1.77
C VAL A 347 19.68 0.96 2.74
N ARG A 348 20.08 0.51 3.94
CA ARG A 348 20.82 1.35 4.90
C ARG A 348 22.25 1.66 4.46
N GLY A 349 22.83 0.83 3.59
CA GLY A 349 24.18 1.00 3.06
C GLY A 349 24.29 2.13 2.03
N VAL A 350 23.16 2.52 1.41
CA VAL A 350 23.10 3.65 0.46
C VAL A 350 23.25 4.95 1.24
N ARG A 351 24.41 5.60 1.08
CA ARG A 351 24.71 6.88 1.72
C ARG A 351 24.22 8.01 0.85
N VAL A 352 23.38 8.87 1.40
CA VAL A 352 23.13 10.19 0.83
C VAL A 352 24.17 11.13 1.42
N VAL A 353 25.06 11.65 0.57
CA VAL A 353 26.12 12.59 0.96
C VAL A 353 25.57 14.01 1.02
#